data_AF-A0A372K3R1-F1
#
_entry.id   AF-A0A372K3R1-F1
#
_cell.length_a   1.000
_cell.length_b   1.000
_cell.length_c   1.000
_cell.angle_alpha   90.00
_cell.angle_beta   90.00
_cell.angle_gamma   90.00
#
_symmetry.space_group_name_H-M   'P 1'
#
loop_
_entity.id
_entity.type
_entity.pdbx_description
1 polymer ?
#
loop_
_entity_poly.entity_id
_entity_poly.type
_entity_poly.pdbx_seq_one_letter_code
_entity_poly.pdbx_strand_id
1 'polypeptide(L)'
;MNRIADILRCVFISFEFFFITSIFFLLFRFPHPLVVIDQSIQASSEASKYLPGSVIGLMIFCAKTGTEILLPGNSKDKILVEWPMYEKLEDRVYCGLVYCVLSTMGAIIYLISPLFISRIILITIFLSAASVAFLITAQFYLAKNKIKMLLERHT
;
A
#
# COMPACT_ATOMS: atom_id res chain seq x y z
N MET A 1 -25.19 -0.52 10.00
CA MET A 1 -24.15 -1.50 9.59
C MET A 1 -22.99 -1.36 10.55
N ASN A 2 -22.43 -2.46 11.06
CA ASN A 2 -21.37 -2.41 12.09
C ASN A 2 -20.06 -1.92 11.46
N ARG A 3 -19.68 -0.67 11.72
CA ARG A 3 -18.45 -0.02 11.20
C ARG A 3 -17.20 -0.87 11.41
N ILE A 4 -17.10 -1.55 12.55
CA ILE A 4 -16.02 -2.49 12.89
C ILE A 4 -15.97 -3.68 11.90
N ALA A 5 -17.12 -4.24 11.51
CA ALA A 5 -17.16 -5.37 10.59
C ALA A 5 -16.74 -4.96 9.16
N ASP A 6 -17.06 -3.74 8.74
CA ASP A 6 -16.64 -3.21 7.44
C ASP A 6 -15.12 -2.95 7.41
N ILE A 7 -14.55 -2.42 8.50
CA ILE A 7 -13.09 -2.26 8.65
C ILE A 7 -12.40 -3.63 8.64
N LEU A 8 -12.88 -4.60 9.41
CA LEU A 8 -12.32 -5.95 9.43
C LEU A 8 -12.38 -6.62 8.06
N ARG A 9 -13.49 -6.46 7.32
CA ARG A 9 -13.58 -6.95 5.93
C ARG A 9 -12.58 -6.25 5.02
N CYS A 10 -12.41 -4.94 5.17
CA CYS A 10 -11.42 -4.17 4.40
C CYS A 10 -9.97 -4.60 4.69
N VAL A 11 -9.69 -5.12 5.89
CA VAL A 11 -8.36 -5.60 6.28
C VAL A 11 -8.14 -7.04 5.84
N PHE A 12 -9.05 -7.96 6.16
CA PHE A 12 -8.85 -9.41 5.96
C PHE A 12 -9.32 -9.94 4.59
N ILE A 13 -10.28 -9.26 3.96
CA ILE A 13 -10.81 -9.65 2.64
C ILE A 13 -10.41 -8.55 1.65
N SER A 14 -9.11 -8.30 1.60
CA SER A 14 -8.49 -7.24 0.82
C SER A 14 -7.50 -7.83 -0.18
N PHE A 15 -7.30 -7.15 -1.31
CA PHE A 15 -6.30 -7.56 -2.28
C PHE A 15 -4.90 -7.48 -1.69
N GLU A 16 -4.64 -6.52 -0.81
CA GLU A 16 -3.39 -6.34 -0.08
C GLU A 16 -3.08 -7.58 0.78
N PHE A 17 -4.05 -8.04 1.58
CA PHE A 17 -3.88 -9.22 2.41
C PHE A 17 -3.66 -10.49 1.59
N PHE A 18 -4.34 -10.62 0.44
CA PHE A 18 -4.11 -11.71 -0.50
C PHE A 18 -2.68 -11.72 -1.04
N PHE A 19 -2.11 -10.56 -1.39
CA PHE A 19 -0.73 -10.47 -1.86
C PHE A 19 0.29 -10.80 -0.76
N ILE A 20 0.08 -10.29 0.46
CA ILE A 20 0.93 -10.63 1.61
C ILE A 20 0.92 -12.15 1.83
N THR A 21 -0.28 -12.74 1.99
CA THR A 21 -0.41 -14.17 2.25
C THR A 21 0.14 -15.04 1.13
N SER A 22 -0.03 -14.64 -0.13
CA SER A 22 0.53 -15.35 -1.30
C SER A 22 2.06 -15.37 -1.29
N ILE A 23 2.70 -14.26 -0.95
CA ILE A 23 4.17 -14.16 -0.88
C ILE A 23 4.71 -14.97 0.31
N PHE A 24 4.04 -14.92 1.46
CA PHE A 24 4.37 -15.78 2.60
C PHE A 24 4.15 -17.26 2.29
N PHE A 25 3.11 -17.61 1.54
CA PHE A 25 2.89 -18.98 1.09
C PHE A 25 4.04 -19.47 0.19
N LEU A 26 4.56 -18.62 -0.70
CA LEU A 26 5.75 -18.94 -1.50
C LEU A 26 6.97 -19.21 -0.61
N LEU A 27 7.18 -18.42 0.44
CA LEU A 27 8.28 -18.65 1.39
C LEU A 27 8.27 -20.07 1.97
N PHE A 28 7.10 -20.58 2.36
CA PHE A 28 6.98 -21.91 2.98
C PHE A 28 6.97 -23.05 1.96
N ARG A 29 6.30 -22.88 0.81
CA ARG A 29 6.07 -24.00 -0.12
C ARG A 29 7.08 -24.08 -1.26
N PHE A 30 7.54 -22.93 -1.76
CA PHE A 30 8.42 -22.80 -2.91
C PHE A 30 9.37 -21.61 -2.73
N PRO A 31 10.41 -21.70 -1.89
CA PRO A 31 11.30 -20.58 -1.59
C PRO A 31 12.20 -20.17 -2.77
N HIS A 32 12.40 -21.05 -3.75
CA HIS A 32 13.35 -20.84 -4.86
C HIS A 32 13.15 -19.51 -5.64
N PRO A 33 11.93 -19.10 -6.03
CA PRO A 33 11.72 -17.83 -6.71
C PRO A 33 12.15 -16.63 -5.86
N LEU A 34 11.92 -16.67 -4.54
CA LEU A 34 12.33 -15.60 -3.62
C LEU A 34 13.85 -15.48 -3.54
N VAL A 35 14.57 -16.61 -3.56
CA VAL A 35 16.04 -16.62 -3.59
C VAL A 35 16.55 -16.02 -4.89
N VAL A 36 15.97 -16.37 -6.04
CA VAL A 36 16.37 -15.82 -7.35
C VAL A 36 16.14 -14.30 -7.41
N ILE A 37 15.00 -13.83 -6.87
CA ILE A 37 14.70 -12.39 -6.78
C ILE A 37 15.72 -11.69 -5.88
N ASP A 38 16.01 -12.23 -4.70
CA ASP A 38 17.03 -11.66 -3.80
C ASP A 38 18.39 -11.58 -4.48
N GLN A 39 18.87 -12.67 -5.08
CA GLN A 39 20.15 -12.69 -5.80
C GLN A 39 20.21 -11.65 -6.92
N SER A 40 19.11 -11.47 -7.66
CA SER A 40 19.01 -10.47 -8.74
C SER A 40 19.10 -9.04 -8.19
N ILE A 41 18.43 -8.76 -7.07
CA ILE A 41 18.50 -7.45 -6.42
C ILE A 41 19.89 -7.20 -5.87
N GLN A 42 20.51 -8.21 -5.25
CA GLN A 42 21.83 -8.12 -4.63
C GLN A 42 22.96 -8.03 -5.65
N ALA A 43 22.76 -8.56 -6.87
CA ALA A 43 23.70 -8.41 -7.98
C ALA A 43 23.90 -6.94 -8.38
N SER A 44 22.93 -6.06 -8.08
CA SER A 44 23.02 -4.62 -8.30
C SER A 44 23.09 -3.85 -6.98
N SER A 45 24.27 -3.27 -6.71
CA SER A 45 24.49 -2.38 -5.57
C SER A 45 23.56 -1.16 -5.58
N GLU A 46 23.14 -0.70 -6.75
CA GLU A 46 22.17 0.38 -6.89
C GLU A 46 20.76 -0.10 -6.57
N ALA A 47 20.33 -1.23 -7.13
CA ALA A 47 18.97 -1.76 -6.91
C ALA A 47 18.73 -2.02 -5.42
N SER A 48 19.66 -2.68 -4.73
CA SER A 48 19.58 -2.96 -3.29
C SER A 48 19.45 -1.70 -2.43
N LYS A 49 20.02 -0.56 -2.84
CA LYS A 49 19.94 0.72 -2.12
C LYS A 49 18.68 1.52 -2.44
N TYR A 50 18.30 1.60 -3.70
CA TYR A 50 17.22 2.49 -4.15
C TYR A 50 15.83 1.85 -4.11
N LEU A 51 15.72 0.52 -4.21
CA LEU A 51 14.42 -0.17 -4.17
C LEU A 51 13.65 0.09 -2.86
N PRO A 52 14.26 0.01 -1.66
CA PRO A 52 13.56 0.38 -0.43
C PRO A 52 13.11 1.84 -0.42
N GLY A 53 13.91 2.75 -0.99
CA GLY A 53 13.57 4.16 -1.16
C GLY A 53 12.32 4.37 -2.02
N SER A 54 12.08 3.52 -3.02
CA SER A 54 10.87 3.59 -3.86
C SER A 54 9.58 3.35 -3.05
N VAL A 55 9.61 2.45 -2.07
CA VAL A 55 8.47 2.16 -1.19
C VAL A 55 8.15 3.36 -0.30
N ILE A 56 9.19 4.06 0.18
CA ILE A 56 9.01 5.32 0.94
C ILE A 56 8.41 6.39 0.03
N GLY A 57 8.91 6.52 -1.20
CA GLY A 57 8.37 7.46 -2.19
C GLY A 57 6.89 7.20 -2.49
N LEU A 58 6.50 5.93 -2.65
CA LEU A 58 5.11 5.53 -2.82
C LEU A 58 4.26 5.92 -1.60
N MET A 59 4.74 5.72 -0.37
CA MET A 59 4.02 6.14 0.83
C MET A 59 3.78 7.65 0.88
N ILE A 60 4.80 8.47 0.56
CA ILE A 60 4.64 9.93 0.51
C ILE A 60 3.60 10.33 -0.53
N PHE A 61 3.66 9.71 -1.72
CA PHE A 61 2.67 9.93 -2.77
C PHE A 61 1.27 9.52 -2.34
N CYS A 62 1.15 8.37 -1.67
CA CYS A 62 -0.12 7.84 -1.19
C CYS A 62 -0.71 8.71 -0.08
N ALA A 63 0.12 9.22 0.84
CA ALA A 63 -0.28 10.17 1.87
C ALA A 63 -0.86 11.45 1.25
N LYS A 64 -0.13 12.05 0.30
CA LYS A 64 -0.60 13.24 -0.43
C LYS A 64 -1.91 12.97 -1.18
N THR A 65 -1.99 11.86 -1.89
CA THR A 65 -3.20 11.50 -2.66
C THR A 65 -4.38 11.21 -1.74
N GLY A 66 -4.16 10.53 -0.62
CA GLY A 66 -5.17 10.27 0.40
C GLY A 66 -5.72 11.55 1.01
N THR A 67 -4.84 12.51 1.34
CA THR A 67 -5.29 13.83 1.82
C THR A 67 -6.09 14.59 0.78
N GLU A 68 -5.72 14.52 -0.50
CA GLU A 68 -6.46 15.17 -1.59
C GLU A 68 -7.82 14.52 -1.85
N ILE A 69 -8.00 13.23 -1.52
CA ILE A 69 -9.29 12.52 -1.59
C ILE A 69 -10.23 12.97 -0.45
N LEU A 70 -9.70 13.11 0.77
CA LEU A 70 -10.50 13.45 1.95
C LEU A 70 -10.78 14.96 2.09
N LEU A 71 -9.83 15.80 1.67
CA LEU A 71 -9.90 17.24 1.80
C LEU A 71 -9.63 17.88 0.43
N PRO A 72 -10.57 17.79 -0.52
CA PRO A 72 -10.35 18.35 -1.82
C PRO A 72 -10.51 19.89 -1.72
N GLY A 73 -9.51 20.62 -2.20
CA GLY A 73 -9.28 22.03 -1.84
C GLY A 73 -10.24 23.05 -2.50
N ASN A 74 -11.29 22.62 -3.20
CA ASN A 74 -12.22 23.50 -3.91
C ASN A 74 -13.58 23.58 -3.22
N SER A 75 -14.25 24.73 -3.34
CA SER A 75 -15.59 24.96 -2.79
C SER A 75 -16.66 23.99 -3.31
N LYS A 76 -16.40 23.35 -4.47
CA LYS A 76 -17.24 22.32 -5.11
C LYS A 76 -17.27 21.00 -4.35
N ASP A 77 -16.37 20.83 -3.38
CA ASP A 77 -16.10 19.56 -2.71
C ASP A 77 -16.92 19.36 -1.42
N LYS A 78 -17.68 20.37 -0.99
CA LYS A 78 -18.67 20.22 0.09
C LYS A 78 -19.70 19.13 -0.20
N ILE A 79 -20.06 18.95 -1.48
CA ILE A 79 -20.96 17.90 -1.95
C ILE A 79 -20.41 16.50 -1.59
N LEU A 80 -19.09 16.33 -1.59
CA LEU A 80 -18.46 15.05 -1.26
C LEU A 80 -18.58 14.72 0.22
N VAL A 81 -18.41 15.74 1.09
CA VAL A 81 -18.54 15.61 2.55
C VAL A 81 -20.00 15.35 2.95
N GLU A 82 -20.94 15.92 2.20
CA GLU A 82 -22.39 15.70 2.40
C GLU A 82 -22.86 14.33 1.87
N TRP A 83 -22.01 13.57 1.17
CA TRP A 83 -22.38 12.27 0.62
C TRP A 83 -22.62 11.24 1.76
N PRO A 84 -23.78 10.57 1.83
CA PRO A 84 -24.13 9.66 2.93
C PRO A 84 -23.20 8.46 3.11
N MET A 85 -22.32 8.17 2.15
CA MET A 85 -21.32 7.10 2.23
C MET A 85 -19.89 7.64 2.40
N TYR A 86 -19.71 8.93 2.67
CA TYR A 86 -18.41 9.57 2.86
C TYR A 86 -17.60 8.89 3.97
N GLU A 87 -18.23 8.53 5.10
CA GLU A 87 -17.56 7.80 6.20
C GLU A 87 -16.91 6.47 5.74
N LYS A 88 -17.51 5.78 4.76
CA LYS A 88 -16.94 4.54 4.19
C LYS A 88 -15.74 4.81 3.29
N LEU A 89 -15.75 5.95 2.59
CA LEU A 89 -14.59 6.38 1.80
C LEU A 89 -13.44 6.75 2.74
N GLU A 90 -13.74 7.50 3.79
CA GLU A 90 -12.81 7.90 4.84
C GLU A 90 -12.15 6.69 5.52
N ASP A 91 -12.95 5.73 5.99
CA ASP A 91 -12.45 4.51 6.63
C ASP A 91 -11.51 3.72 5.68
N ARG A 92 -11.80 3.66 4.38
CA ARG A 92 -10.96 2.98 3.38
C ARG A 92 -9.65 3.72 3.11
N VAL A 93 -9.68 5.04 3.05
CA VAL A 93 -8.46 5.84 2.90
C VAL A 93 -7.58 5.66 4.12
N TYR A 94 -8.13 5.69 5.33
CA TYR A 94 -7.33 5.43 6.54
C TYR A 94 -6.77 4.01 6.57
N CYS A 95 -7.54 2.99 6.21
CA CYS A 95 -7.03 1.61 6.09
C CYS A 95 -5.86 1.52 5.10
N GLY A 96 -5.99 2.12 3.93
CA GLY A 96 -4.90 2.17 2.93
C GLY A 96 -3.66 2.88 3.45
N LEU A 97 -3.81 4.01 4.15
CA LEU A 97 -2.68 4.73 4.75
C LEU A 97 -1.96 3.90 5.81
N VAL A 98 -2.71 3.17 6.65
CA VAL A 98 -2.12 2.25 7.64
C VAL A 98 -1.29 1.16 6.95
N TYR A 99 -1.81 0.55 5.89
CA TYR A 99 -1.04 -0.43 5.12
C TYR A 99 0.19 0.17 4.43
N CYS A 100 0.13 1.41 3.94
CA CYS A 100 1.30 2.12 3.42
C CYS A 100 2.37 2.31 4.51
N VAL A 101 1.98 2.71 5.73
CA VAL A 101 2.91 2.83 6.86
C VAL A 101 3.56 1.50 7.20
N LEU A 102 2.78 0.43 7.28
CA LEU A 102 3.30 -0.93 7.52
C LEU A 102 4.25 -1.38 6.41
N SER A 103 3.94 -1.06 5.16
CA SER A 103 4.81 -1.34 4.01
C SER A 103 6.12 -0.58 4.10
N THR A 104 6.09 0.70 4.50
CA THR A 104 7.29 1.49 4.75
C THR A 104 8.14 0.89 5.87
N MET A 105 7.53 0.44 6.97
CA MET A 105 8.24 -0.27 8.03
C MET A 105 8.92 -1.54 7.50
N GLY A 106 8.24 -2.33 6.65
CA GLY A 106 8.82 -3.50 6.00
C GLY A 106 10.05 -3.17 5.14
N ALA A 107 10.01 -2.07 4.38
CA ALA A 107 11.15 -1.60 3.60
C ALA A 107 12.33 -1.12 4.47
N ILE A 108 12.04 -0.46 5.60
CA ILE A 108 13.05 -0.05 6.58
C ILE A 108 13.70 -1.27 7.25
N ILE A 109 12.91 -2.28 7.61
CA ILE A 109 13.41 -3.54 8.18
C ILE A 109 14.38 -4.21 7.20
N TYR A 110 14.03 -4.27 5.91
CA TYR A 110 14.91 -4.81 4.87
C TYR A 110 16.26 -4.06 4.80
N LEU A 111 16.25 -2.74 4.98
CA LEU A 111 17.45 -1.91 4.90
C LEU A 111 18.38 -2.06 6.12
N ILE A 112 17.83 -2.25 7.32
CA ILE A 112 18.60 -2.22 8.58
C ILE A 112 18.94 -3.63 9.09
N SER A 113 18.11 -4.63 8.82
CA SER A 113 18.22 -5.97 9.40
C SER A 113 19.00 -7.06 8.64
N PRO A 114 19.82 -6.80 7.59
CA PRO A 114 20.64 -7.85 6.94
C PRO A 114 21.56 -8.64 7.87
N LEU A 115 21.87 -8.09 9.06
CA LEU A 115 22.80 -8.68 10.03
C LEU A 115 22.13 -9.64 11.02
N PHE A 116 20.80 -9.59 11.19
CA PHE A 116 20.09 -10.31 12.26
C PHE A 116 19.02 -11.28 11.76
N ILE A 117 18.55 -11.12 10.53
CA ILE A 117 17.44 -11.89 9.97
C ILE A 117 17.90 -12.64 8.72
N SER A 118 17.37 -13.86 8.53
CA SER A 118 17.63 -14.64 7.31
C SER A 118 17.24 -13.84 6.06
N ARG A 119 18.13 -13.80 5.06
CA ARG A 119 17.91 -13.06 3.81
C ARG A 119 16.59 -13.42 3.12
N ILE A 120 16.20 -14.68 3.16
CA ILE A 120 14.96 -15.12 2.52
C ILE A 120 13.70 -14.53 3.21
N ILE A 121 13.76 -14.34 4.53
CA ILE A 121 12.69 -13.69 5.28
C ILE A 121 12.68 -12.20 4.96
N LEU A 122 13.86 -11.56 4.90
CA LEU A 122 13.97 -10.14 4.55
C LEU A 122 13.41 -9.84 3.16
N ILE A 123 13.76 -10.62 2.14
CA ILE A 123 13.21 -10.41 0.79
C ILE A 123 11.70 -10.67 0.75
N THR A 124 11.19 -11.63 1.53
CA THR A 124 9.74 -11.88 1.65
C THR A 124 9.03 -10.67 2.23
N ILE A 125 9.54 -10.11 3.34
CA ILE A 125 9.02 -8.90 3.96
C ILE A 125 9.06 -7.74 2.96
N PHE A 126 10.21 -7.52 2.30
CA PHE A 126 10.38 -6.45 1.34
C PHE A 126 9.41 -6.56 0.16
N LEU A 127 9.29 -7.75 -0.45
CA LEU A 127 8.44 -7.96 -1.62
C LEU A 127 6.95 -7.80 -1.26
N SER A 128 6.55 -8.25 -0.07
CA SER A 128 5.20 -8.02 0.43
C SER A 128 4.91 -6.54 0.64
N ALA A 129 5.82 -5.81 1.29
CA ALA A 129 5.71 -4.37 1.49
C ALA A 129 5.66 -3.61 0.16
N ALA A 130 6.56 -3.91 -0.79
CA ALA A 130 6.61 -3.24 -2.07
C ALA A 130 5.34 -3.49 -2.90
N SER A 131 4.84 -4.73 -2.91
CA SER A 131 3.62 -5.10 -3.65
C SER A 131 2.39 -4.39 -3.08
N VAL A 132 2.25 -4.37 -1.74
CA VAL A 132 1.13 -3.71 -1.06
C VAL A 132 1.19 -2.19 -1.26
N ALA A 133 2.36 -1.58 -1.07
CA ALA A 133 2.53 -0.14 -1.31
C ALA A 133 2.17 0.26 -2.74
N PHE A 134 2.57 -0.55 -3.73
CA PHE A 134 2.22 -0.31 -5.12
C PHE A 134 0.71 -0.43 -5.38
N LEU A 135 0.07 -1.49 -4.86
CA LEU A 135 -1.37 -1.71 -5.02
C LEU A 135 -2.20 -0.58 -4.43
N ILE A 136 -1.89 -0.15 -3.20
CA ILE A 136 -2.63 0.93 -2.54
C ILE A 136 -2.42 2.25 -3.28
N THR A 137 -1.19 2.53 -3.71
CA THR A 137 -0.89 3.71 -4.51
C THR A 137 -1.70 3.74 -5.81
N ALA A 138 -1.78 2.61 -6.51
CA ALA A 138 -2.60 2.49 -7.71
C ALA A 138 -4.09 2.69 -7.41
N GLN A 139 -4.62 2.11 -6.33
CA GLN A 139 -6.01 2.28 -5.91
C GLN A 139 -6.34 3.74 -5.57
N PHE A 140 -5.47 4.42 -4.82
CA PHE A 140 -5.65 5.83 -4.46
C PHE A 140 -5.61 6.72 -5.68
N TYR A 141 -4.68 6.48 -6.60
CA TYR A 141 -4.60 7.20 -7.87
C TYR A 141 -5.89 7.05 -8.70
N LEU A 142 -6.38 5.82 -8.85
CA LEU A 142 -7.63 5.53 -9.56
C LEU A 142 -8.84 6.16 -8.86
N ALA A 143 -8.91 6.08 -7.53
CA ALA A 143 -9.98 6.66 -6.74
C ALA A 143 -10.03 8.18 -6.90
N LYS A 144 -8.88 8.86 -6.77
CA LYS A 144 -8.76 10.30 -6.98
C LYS A 144 -9.27 10.72 -8.37
N ASN A 145 -8.80 10.04 -9.42
CA ASN A 145 -9.24 10.35 -10.78
C ASN A 145 -10.73 10.12 -10.97
N LYS A 146 -11.29 9.04 -10.39
CA LYS A 146 -12.71 8.73 -10.50
C LYS A 146 -13.59 9.76 -9.78
N ILE A 147 -13.19 10.18 -8.58
CA ILE A 147 -13.88 11.21 -7.80
C ILE A 147 -13.87 12.53 -8.57
N LYS A 148 -12.71 12.94 -9.10
CA LYS A 148 -12.60 14.17 -9.91
C LYS A 148 -13.52 14.15 -11.13
N MET A 149 -13.55 13.04 -11.88
CA MET A 149 -14.44 12.89 -13.04
C MET A 149 -15.93 12.95 -12.66
N LEU A 150 -16.32 12.41 -11.51
CA LEU A 150 -17.71 12.44 -11.05
C LEU A 150 -18.13 13.84 -10.63
N LEU A 151 -17.26 14.57 -9.93
CA LEU A 151 -17.49 15.96 -9.53
C LEU A 151 -17.65 16.87 -10.76
N GLU A 152 -16.78 16.73 -11.77
CA GLU A 152 -16.85 17.50 -13.02
C GLU A 152 -18.15 17.24 -13.80
N ARG A 153 -18.73 16.04 -13.71
CA ARG A 153 -19.97 15.68 -14.43
C ARG A 153 -21.25 16.21 -13.78
N HIS A 154 -21.20 16.56 -12.49
CA HIS A 154 -22.36 17.04 -11.73
C HIS A 154 -22.29 18.54 -11.43
N THR A 155 -21.36 19.25 -12.08
CA THR A 155 -21.31 20.72 -12.16
C THR A 155 -21.55 21.18 -13.59
#